data_AF-A0A0G0QZ57-F1
#
_entry.id   AF-A0A0G0QZ57-F1
#
_cell.length_a   1.000
_cell.length_b   1.000
_cell.length_c   1.000
_cell.angle_alpha   90.00
_cell.angle_beta   90.00
_cell.angle_gamma   90.00
#
_symmetry.space_group_name_H-M   'P 1'
#
loop_
_entity.id
_entity.type
_entity.pdbx_description
1 polymer ?
#
loop_
_entity_poly.entity_id
_entity_poly.type
_entity_poly.pdbx_seq_one_letter_code
_entity_poly.pdbx_strand_id
1 'polypeptide(L)'
;MKKFYNIKRDIKEYITYSANLSDYIFTSPINSFVHNSSLMQKWNRLDKNSGTHSSFPGFLIFILAIFALFKISKSKSLTTISLELTREKAFFLILIIAGFLFSLGPRLKFNGNYAHIPLPYSAVLEFIPVAEATRVLSRWSFLFFLGFTYFSLISLNKLGQKPYGRLLLFSVSILFILEYLPLNIKTVKDSYINNDYELLRNTCSQKKKVLLELPLTHLDAYPNVIEGLRYITVTELSSTYHGCYLVNGYSGYDLPENLSLANTINKYIENQQIAEFTDELRQRKIDIVKFNQYYFIKELKPQIVGFVTLFANEKDVEKINGNLFYIKRD
;
A
#
# COMPACT_ATOMS: atom_id res chain seq x y z
N MET A 1 22.69 3.84 -3.04
CA MET A 1 21.48 3.45 -3.80
C MET A 1 21.04 4.50 -4.82
N LYS A 2 20.63 5.72 -4.45
CA LYS A 2 20.16 6.73 -5.43
C LYS A 2 21.14 7.00 -6.59
N LYS A 3 22.43 7.20 -6.28
CA LYS A 3 23.48 7.38 -7.29
C LYS A 3 23.77 6.12 -8.13
N PHE A 4 23.56 4.94 -7.55
CA PHE A 4 23.86 3.65 -8.19
C PHE A 4 22.74 3.23 -9.15
N TYR A 5 21.48 3.49 -8.78
CA TYR A 5 20.29 3.12 -9.55
C TYR A 5 19.61 4.31 -10.25
N ASN A 6 20.20 5.50 -10.18
CA ASN A 6 19.65 6.75 -10.73
C ASN A 6 18.15 6.99 -10.39
N ILE A 7 17.74 6.60 -9.18
CA ILE A 7 16.33 6.70 -8.76
C ILE A 7 15.95 8.18 -8.66
N LYS A 8 15.11 8.63 -9.59
CA LYS A 8 14.44 9.93 -9.55
C LYS A 8 12.96 9.67 -9.32
N ARG A 9 12.44 10.12 -8.18
CA ARG A 9 11.01 10.05 -7.88
C ARG A 9 10.34 11.34 -8.32
N ASP A 10 9.23 11.23 -9.03
CA ASP A 10 8.39 12.37 -9.35
C ASP A 10 7.79 12.93 -8.04
N ILE A 11 7.75 14.25 -7.90
CA ILE A 11 7.07 14.91 -6.78
C ILE A 11 5.59 14.45 -6.66
N LYS A 12 4.99 14.06 -7.78
CA LYS A 12 3.63 13.47 -7.84
C LYS A 12 3.50 12.23 -6.98
N GLU A 13 4.52 11.37 -6.85
CA GLU A 13 4.44 10.19 -6.00
C GLU A 13 4.23 10.59 -4.53
N TYR A 14 5.01 11.55 -4.04
CA TYR A 14 4.88 12.04 -2.67
C TYR A 14 3.49 12.63 -2.45
N ILE A 15 2.97 13.42 -3.40
CA ILE A 15 1.62 13.99 -3.34
C ILE A 15 0.56 12.88 -3.31
N THR A 16 0.68 11.86 -4.16
CA THR A 16 -0.24 10.72 -4.22
C THR A 16 -0.30 10.00 -2.88
N TYR A 17 0.85 9.70 -2.27
CA TYR A 17 0.95 8.99 -1.00
C TYR A 17 0.93 9.90 0.26
N SER A 18 0.57 11.17 0.09
CA SER A 18 0.31 12.08 1.22
C SER A 18 -1.11 11.92 1.75
N ALA A 19 -1.27 12.21 3.04
CA ALA A 19 -2.57 12.34 3.67
C ALA A 19 -3.39 13.45 3.03
N ASN A 20 -4.70 13.24 2.92
CA ASN A 20 -5.63 14.33 2.70
C ASN A 20 -6.00 14.94 4.05
N LEU A 21 -6.25 16.25 4.08
CA LEU A 21 -6.77 16.89 5.30
C LEU A 21 -8.11 16.27 5.73
N SER A 22 -8.92 15.82 4.78
CA SER A 22 -10.18 15.12 5.02
C SER A 22 -10.02 13.75 5.69
N ASP A 23 -8.84 13.12 5.62
CA ASP A 23 -8.58 11.83 6.29
C ASP A 23 -8.57 11.95 7.83
N TYR A 24 -8.38 13.16 8.35
CA TYR A 24 -8.43 13.46 9.78
C TYR A 24 -9.85 13.81 10.27
N ILE A 25 -10.83 13.79 9.37
CA ILE A 25 -12.21 14.22 9.62
C ILE A 25 -13.19 13.06 9.34
N PHE A 26 -12.97 12.34 8.25
CA PHE A 26 -13.79 11.20 7.85
C PHE A 26 -13.21 9.89 8.34
N THR A 27 -14.08 8.91 8.53
CA THR A 27 -13.76 7.65 9.22
C THR A 27 -13.88 6.43 8.32
N SER A 28 -13.98 6.66 7.01
CA SER A 28 -14.16 5.69 5.94
C SER A 28 -13.30 4.42 6.02
N PRO A 29 -12.01 4.44 6.46
CA PRO A 29 -11.21 3.22 6.49
C PRO A 29 -11.55 2.24 7.63
N ILE A 30 -12.35 2.61 8.63
CA ILE A 30 -12.60 1.76 9.81
C ILE A 30 -13.96 1.06 9.67
N ASN A 31 -13.93 -0.27 9.53
CA ASN A 31 -15.14 -1.09 9.45
C ASN A 31 -15.53 -1.64 10.83
N SER A 32 -16.11 -0.81 11.71
CA SER A 32 -16.53 -1.20 13.06
C SER A 32 -18.00 -0.89 13.33
N PHE A 33 -18.50 -1.22 14.53
CA PHE A 33 -19.89 -0.96 14.91
C PHE A 33 -20.23 0.54 14.86
N VAL A 34 -19.37 1.39 15.42
CA VAL A 34 -19.59 2.85 15.46
C VAL A 34 -19.56 3.44 14.05
N HIS A 35 -18.56 3.07 13.24
CA HIS A 35 -18.37 3.61 11.90
C HIS A 35 -19.38 3.09 10.88
N ASN A 36 -19.96 1.92 11.11
CA ASN A 36 -21.07 1.39 10.31
C ASN A 36 -22.45 1.93 10.71
N SER A 37 -22.54 2.78 11.74
CA SER A 37 -23.82 3.41 12.09
C SER A 37 -24.34 4.30 10.97
N SER A 38 -25.67 4.45 10.87
CA SER A 38 -26.30 5.25 9.81
C SER A 38 -25.85 6.72 9.81
N LEU A 39 -25.55 7.27 10.98
CA LEU A 39 -25.01 8.63 11.11
C LEU A 39 -23.60 8.74 10.51
N MET A 40 -22.72 7.80 10.86
CA MET A 40 -21.34 7.80 10.33
C MET A 40 -21.30 7.50 8.83
N GLN A 41 -22.17 6.62 8.32
CA GLN A 41 -22.31 6.42 6.89
C GLN A 41 -22.76 7.70 6.17
N LYS A 42 -23.72 8.46 6.72
CA LYS A 42 -24.13 9.76 6.14
C LYS A 42 -23.00 10.78 6.19
N TRP A 43 -22.23 10.82 7.28
CA TRP A 43 -21.05 11.68 7.40
C TRP A 43 -19.99 11.33 6.37
N ASN A 44 -19.61 10.06 6.26
CA ASN A 44 -18.58 9.57 5.34
C ASN A 44 -19.01 9.67 3.85
N ARG A 45 -20.30 9.78 3.53
CA ARG A 45 -20.75 10.09 2.15
C ARG A 45 -20.32 11.48 1.66
N LEU A 46 -19.92 12.38 2.56
CA LEU A 46 -19.36 13.68 2.20
C LEU A 46 -17.87 13.59 1.83
N ASP A 47 -17.24 12.44 2.12
CA ASP A 47 -15.88 12.14 1.72
C ASP A 47 -15.84 11.80 0.22
N LYS A 48 -15.19 12.68 -0.54
CA LYS A 48 -14.93 12.53 -1.97
C LYS A 48 -13.51 12.08 -2.25
N ASN A 49 -12.70 11.85 -1.21
CA ASN A 49 -11.37 11.30 -1.40
C ASN A 49 -11.49 9.82 -1.82
N SER A 50 -11.13 9.53 -3.07
CA SER A 50 -11.08 8.16 -3.60
C SER A 50 -9.71 7.48 -3.41
N GLY A 51 -8.73 8.20 -2.85
CA GLY A 51 -7.38 7.71 -2.61
C GLY A 51 -7.25 6.86 -1.35
N THR A 52 -6.02 6.42 -1.06
CA THR A 52 -5.71 5.76 0.20
C THR A 52 -5.95 6.72 1.37
N HIS A 53 -6.89 6.39 2.25
CA HIS A 53 -7.12 7.18 3.45
C HIS A 53 -6.00 6.97 4.47
N SER A 54 -5.51 8.07 5.02
CA SER A 54 -4.78 8.06 6.28
C SER A 54 -5.73 7.63 7.40
N SER A 55 -5.25 6.86 8.38
CA SER A 55 -6.11 6.34 9.44
C SER A 55 -6.61 7.50 10.32
N PHE A 56 -7.92 7.70 10.43
CA PHE A 56 -8.49 8.59 11.44
C PHE A 56 -8.13 8.06 12.84
N PRO A 57 -7.71 8.89 13.80
CA PRO A 57 -7.28 8.43 15.13
C PRO A 57 -8.40 7.75 15.92
N GLY A 58 -9.67 7.95 15.56
CA GLY A 58 -10.88 7.55 16.30
C GLY A 58 -11.41 8.68 17.19
N PHE A 59 -12.74 8.78 17.28
CA PHE A 59 -13.46 9.78 18.06
C PHE A 59 -13.12 9.67 19.54
N LEU A 60 -13.04 8.46 20.08
CA LEU A 60 -12.74 8.28 21.50
C LEU A 60 -11.35 8.81 21.85
N ILE A 61 -10.31 8.40 21.11
CA ILE A 61 -8.95 8.89 21.30
C ILE A 61 -8.92 10.41 21.11
N PHE A 62 -9.56 10.92 20.05
CA PHE A 62 -9.61 12.35 19.75
C PHE A 62 -10.23 13.16 20.90
N ILE A 63 -11.43 12.80 21.35
CA ILE A 63 -12.14 13.50 22.43
C ILE A 63 -11.35 13.45 23.74
N LEU A 64 -10.82 12.28 24.11
CA LEU A 64 -10.01 12.13 25.32
C LEU A 64 -8.73 12.98 25.26
N ALA A 65 -8.08 13.04 24.09
CA ALA A 65 -6.88 13.85 23.92
C ALA A 65 -7.20 15.35 24.04
N ILE A 66 -8.26 15.84 23.39
CA ILE A 66 -8.71 17.23 23.48
C ILE A 66 -9.05 17.61 24.93
N PHE A 67 -9.70 16.72 25.68
CA PHE A 67 -10.02 16.95 27.10
C PHE A 67 -8.78 17.05 27.99
N ALA A 68 -7.69 16.34 27.66
CA ALA A 68 -6.43 16.46 28.40
C ALA A 68 -5.63 17.69 27.98
N LEU A 69 -5.71 18.07 26.70
CA LEU A 69 -4.99 19.19 26.13
C LEU A 69 -5.49 20.51 26.72
N PHE A 70 -6.81 20.69 26.80
CA PHE A 70 -7.42 21.91 27.29
C PHE A 70 -7.95 21.76 28.72
N LYS A 71 -7.45 22.58 29.65
CA LYS A 71 -8.04 22.71 30.97
C LYS A 71 -9.20 23.69 30.89
N ILE A 72 -10.40 23.15 31.06
CA ILE A 72 -11.64 23.93 31.10
C ILE A 72 -11.97 24.22 32.57
N SER A 73 -11.83 25.47 32.98
CA SER A 73 -12.28 25.94 34.30
C SER A 73 -13.57 26.75 34.16
N LYS A 74 -14.59 26.36 34.92
CA LYS A 74 -15.87 27.07 34.97
C LYS A 74 -15.90 27.98 36.20
N SER A 75 -15.91 29.30 35.98
CA SER A 75 -16.24 30.30 37.00
C SER A 75 -17.72 30.69 36.90
N LYS A 76 -18.27 31.38 37.90
CA LYS A 76 -19.71 31.73 37.97
C LYS A 76 -20.23 32.49 36.75
N SER A 77 -19.38 33.24 36.02
CA SER A 77 -19.76 34.01 34.83
C SER A 77 -18.97 33.72 33.56
N LEU A 78 -17.84 32.99 33.64
CA LEU A 78 -16.93 32.80 32.52
C LEU A 78 -16.37 31.38 32.47
N THR A 79 -16.35 30.79 31.27
CA THR A 79 -15.63 29.55 30.99
C THR A 79 -14.26 29.91 30.44
N THR A 80 -13.21 29.57 31.16
CA THR A 80 -11.82 29.82 30.73
C THR A 80 -11.22 28.52 30.21
N ILE A 81 -10.64 28.59 29.02
CA ILE A 81 -9.90 27.48 28.39
C ILE A 81 -8.43 27.84 28.47
N SER A 82 -7.65 27.04 29.17
CA SER A 82 -6.20 27.23 29.31
C SER A 82 -5.44 26.00 28.82
N LEU A 83 -4.30 26.24 28.17
CA LEU A 83 -3.38 25.21 27.70
C LEU A 83 -2.20 25.12 28.69
N GLU A 84 -2.22 24.12 29.56
CA GLU A 84 -1.13 23.90 30.53
C GLU A 84 -0.02 23.07 29.89
N LEU A 85 1.03 23.75 29.40
CA LEU A 85 2.18 23.14 28.74
C LEU A 85 3.32 22.84 29.72
N THR A 86 3.40 21.60 30.21
CA THR A 86 4.65 21.07 30.79
C THR A 86 5.62 20.70 29.67
N ARG A 87 6.90 20.47 30.00
CA ARG A 87 7.91 20.04 29.02
C ARG A 87 7.49 18.76 28.28
N GLU A 88 6.93 17.77 28.98
CA GLU A 88 6.48 16.52 28.33
C GLU A 88 5.26 16.76 27.42
N LYS A 89 4.27 17.52 27.90
CA LYS A 89 3.10 17.87 27.08
C LYS A 89 3.50 18.66 25.83
N ALA A 90 4.47 19.56 25.96
CA ALA A 90 5.00 20.33 24.83
C ALA A 90 5.66 19.40 23.80
N PHE A 91 6.46 18.43 24.24
CA PHE A 91 7.07 17.44 23.36
C PHE A 91 6.01 16.65 22.57
N PHE A 92 5.01 16.07 23.23
CA PHE A 92 3.96 15.32 22.54
C PHE A 92 3.06 16.20 21.66
N LEU A 93 2.83 17.46 22.05
CA LEU A 93 2.12 18.42 21.19
C LEU A 93 2.92 18.73 19.91
N ILE A 94 4.25 18.86 20.00
CA ILE A 94 5.11 19.01 18.83
C ILE A 94 5.01 17.77 17.94
N LEU A 95 4.97 16.56 18.50
CA LEU A 95 4.77 15.33 17.71
C LEU A 95 3.42 15.32 16.98
N ILE A 96 2.34 15.80 17.63
CA ILE A 96 1.03 15.97 16.98
C ILE A 96 1.14 16.90 15.78
N ILE A 97 1.71 18.08 15.98
CA ILE A 97 1.81 19.12 14.95
C ILE A 97 2.72 18.65 13.81
N ALA A 98 3.91 18.15 14.12
CA ALA A 98 4.86 17.67 13.12
C ALA A 98 4.32 16.46 12.35
N GLY A 99 3.77 15.47 13.06
CA GLY A 99 3.17 14.28 12.45
C GLY A 99 2.02 14.61 11.51
N PHE A 100 1.15 15.56 11.91
CA PHE A 100 0.06 16.05 11.08
C PHE A 100 0.55 16.87 9.88
N LEU A 101 1.46 17.82 10.07
CA LEU A 101 1.92 18.66 8.96
C LEU A 101 2.73 17.85 7.93
N PHE A 102 3.55 16.90 8.38
CA PHE A 102 4.39 16.11 7.47
C PHE A 102 3.61 14.98 6.80
N SER A 103 2.53 14.49 7.41
CA SER A 103 1.68 13.48 6.77
C SER A 103 0.93 14.04 5.56
N LEU A 104 0.54 15.31 5.59
CA LEU A 104 -0.06 16.03 4.44
C LEU A 104 0.90 16.19 3.27
N GLY A 105 2.19 15.93 3.48
CA GLY A 105 3.25 15.95 2.49
C GLY A 105 3.53 17.31 1.86
N PRO A 106 4.04 17.39 0.62
CA PRO A 106 4.60 18.63 0.08
C PRO A 106 3.53 19.64 -0.36
N ARG A 107 2.31 19.20 -0.66
CA ARG A 107 1.22 20.05 -1.16
C ARG A 107 -0.11 19.64 -0.54
N LEU A 108 -0.92 20.60 -0.14
CA LEU A 108 -2.20 20.34 0.52
C LEU A 108 -3.23 19.74 -0.44
N LYS A 109 -3.92 18.70 0.03
CA LYS A 109 -5.13 18.14 -0.58
C LYS A 109 -6.28 18.17 0.42
N PHE A 110 -7.48 18.48 -0.07
CA PHE A 110 -8.68 18.48 0.73
C PHE A 110 -9.85 17.83 -0.02
N ASN A 111 -10.37 16.75 0.56
CA ASN A 111 -11.54 16.03 0.05
C ASN A 111 -11.40 15.61 -1.43
N GLY A 112 -10.24 15.06 -1.80
CA GLY A 112 -9.90 14.67 -3.16
C GLY A 112 -9.45 15.82 -4.08
N ASN A 113 -9.65 17.08 -3.68
CA ASN A 113 -9.24 18.23 -4.47
C ASN A 113 -7.80 18.66 -4.13
N TYR A 114 -7.03 18.94 -5.16
CA TYR A 114 -5.67 19.42 -5.04
C TYR A 114 -5.64 20.94 -4.91
N ALA A 115 -5.22 21.46 -3.75
CA ALA A 115 -5.28 22.89 -3.46
C ALA A 115 -4.04 23.65 -3.97
N HIS A 116 -3.01 22.96 -4.47
CA HIS A 116 -1.72 23.53 -4.91
C HIS A 116 -0.92 24.32 -3.86
N ILE A 117 -1.40 24.44 -2.62
CA ILE A 117 -0.72 25.17 -1.54
C ILE A 117 0.52 24.35 -1.09
N PRO A 118 1.75 24.92 -1.16
CA PRO A 118 2.94 24.25 -0.68
C PRO A 118 2.93 24.16 0.84
N LEU A 119 3.37 23.02 1.37
CA LEU A 119 3.46 22.73 2.79
C LEU A 119 4.92 22.60 3.24
N PRO A 120 5.22 22.65 4.55
CA PRO A 120 6.60 22.61 5.05
C PRO A 120 7.44 21.41 4.56
N TYR A 121 6.79 20.28 4.27
CA TYR A 121 7.49 19.09 3.75
C TYR A 121 8.10 19.31 2.35
N SER A 122 7.61 20.28 1.57
CA SER A 122 8.22 20.64 0.28
C SER A 122 9.67 21.13 0.45
N ALA A 123 9.92 22.00 1.44
CA ALA A 123 11.25 22.45 1.78
C ALA A 123 12.13 21.29 2.31
N VAL A 124 11.54 20.37 3.09
CA VAL A 124 12.26 19.18 3.59
C VAL A 124 12.77 18.31 2.43
N LEU A 125 11.98 18.12 1.37
CA LEU A 125 12.40 17.38 0.19
C LEU A 125 13.55 18.07 -0.56
N GLU A 126 13.59 19.40 -0.56
CA GLU A 126 14.63 20.18 -1.23
C GLU A 126 15.95 20.19 -0.45
N PHE A 127 15.89 20.39 0.87
CA PHE A 127 17.08 20.59 1.71
C PHE A 127 17.61 19.30 2.36
N ILE A 128 16.79 18.26 2.50
CA ILE A 128 17.17 17.02 3.21
C ILE A 128 17.05 15.84 2.25
N PRO A 129 18.13 15.45 1.54
CA PRO A 129 18.11 14.38 0.55
C PRO A 129 17.63 13.02 1.08
N VAL A 130 17.78 12.77 2.39
CA VAL A 130 17.32 11.54 3.03
C VAL A 130 15.80 11.47 3.13
N ALA A 131 15.09 12.59 3.12
CA ALA A 131 13.63 12.64 3.21
C ALA A 131 12.94 12.00 1.99
N GLU A 132 13.63 11.94 0.84
CA GLU A 132 13.15 11.25 -0.36
C GLU A 132 12.99 9.74 -0.17
N ALA A 133 13.69 9.14 0.80
CA ALA A 133 13.57 7.71 1.08
C ALA A 133 12.14 7.36 1.52
N THR A 134 11.48 8.26 2.25
CA THR A 134 10.12 8.09 2.75
C THR A 134 9.11 8.36 1.63
N ARG A 135 8.74 7.30 0.89
CA ARG A 135 7.75 7.40 -0.20
C ARG A 135 6.35 7.76 0.30
N VAL A 136 5.91 7.11 1.38
CA VAL A 136 4.53 7.18 1.86
C VAL A 136 4.45 8.16 3.02
N LEU A 137 4.21 9.42 2.68
CA LEU A 137 4.23 10.52 3.65
C LEU A 137 3.09 10.44 4.65
N SER A 138 1.93 9.91 4.27
CA SER A 138 0.82 9.67 5.18
C SER A 138 1.21 8.86 6.42
N ARG A 139 2.29 8.06 6.37
CA ARG A 139 2.81 7.31 7.52
C ARG A 139 3.27 8.21 8.66
N TRP A 140 3.71 9.44 8.43
CA TRP A 140 4.05 10.41 9.50
C TRP A 140 2.91 10.65 10.50
N SER A 141 1.66 10.30 10.12
CA SER A 141 0.51 10.25 11.02
C SER A 141 0.73 9.37 12.27
N PHE A 142 1.68 8.42 12.27
CA PHE A 142 2.01 7.64 13.46
C PHE A 142 2.47 8.53 14.63
N LEU A 143 3.21 9.61 14.37
CA LEU A 143 3.61 10.58 15.41
C LEU A 143 2.41 11.36 15.94
N PHE A 144 1.48 11.68 15.05
CA PHE A 144 0.22 12.30 15.40
C PHE A 144 -0.60 11.38 16.33
N PHE A 145 -0.74 10.09 16.01
CA PHE A 145 -1.42 9.14 16.90
C PHE A 145 -0.69 8.98 18.23
N LEU A 146 0.64 8.87 18.21
CA LEU A 146 1.43 8.73 19.44
C LEU A 146 1.18 9.89 20.42
N GLY A 147 1.19 11.12 19.90
CA GLY A 147 0.87 12.29 20.72
C GLY A 147 -0.57 12.30 21.22
N PHE A 148 -1.54 11.96 20.37
CA PHE A 148 -2.94 11.84 20.79
C PHE A 148 -3.12 10.78 21.89
N THR A 149 -2.53 9.59 21.73
CA THR A 149 -2.56 8.51 22.73
C THR A 149 -2.01 8.99 24.07
N TYR A 150 -0.90 9.72 24.09
CA TYR A 150 -0.34 10.28 25.33
C TYR A 150 -1.36 11.17 26.06
N PHE A 151 -1.99 12.11 25.36
CA PHE A 151 -3.02 12.96 25.96
C PHE A 151 -4.28 12.17 26.38
N SER A 152 -4.72 11.19 25.59
CA SER A 152 -5.84 10.32 25.96
C SER A 152 -5.55 9.56 27.27
N LEU A 153 -4.33 9.06 27.47
CA LEU A 153 -3.92 8.38 28.70
C LEU A 153 -3.97 9.31 29.93
N ILE A 154 -3.60 10.58 29.78
CA ILE A 154 -3.75 11.58 30.86
C ILE A 154 -5.23 11.73 31.25
N SER A 155 -6.14 11.82 30.26
CA SER A 155 -7.58 11.87 30.51
C SER A 155 -8.09 10.62 31.20
N LEU A 156 -7.68 9.43 30.75
CA LEU A 156 -8.06 8.16 31.37
C LEU A 156 -7.58 8.07 32.82
N ASN A 157 -6.35 8.49 33.12
CA ASN A 157 -5.83 8.53 34.48
C ASN A 157 -6.68 9.46 35.39
N LYS A 158 -7.01 10.66 34.91
CA LYS A 158 -7.89 11.59 35.63
C LYS A 158 -9.30 11.03 35.85
N LEU A 159 -9.85 10.30 34.89
CA LEU A 159 -11.15 9.65 35.02
C LEU A 159 -11.11 8.52 36.05
N GLY A 160 -10.05 7.72 36.06
CA GLY A 160 -9.85 6.60 36.99
C GLY A 160 -9.76 7.02 38.46
N GLN A 161 -9.27 8.24 38.74
CA GLN A 161 -9.16 8.78 40.10
C GLN A 161 -10.50 9.27 40.70
N LYS A 162 -11.58 9.33 39.91
CA LYS A 162 -12.91 9.73 40.39
C LYS A 162 -13.57 8.59 41.17
N PRO A 163 -14.55 8.86 42.07
CA PRO A 163 -15.26 7.82 42.83
C PRO A 163 -15.92 6.76 41.93
N TYR A 164 -16.41 7.16 40.76
CA TYR A 164 -16.99 6.27 39.74
C TYR A 164 -16.00 5.91 38.62
N GLY A 165 -14.70 6.12 38.83
CA GLY A 165 -13.67 6.01 37.80
C GLY A 165 -13.59 4.63 37.17
N ARG A 166 -13.75 3.56 37.94
CA ARG A 166 -13.76 2.18 37.41
C ARG A 166 -14.89 1.94 36.41
N LEU A 167 -16.10 2.41 36.73
CA LEU A 167 -17.24 2.27 35.82
C LEU A 167 -17.03 3.09 34.55
N LEU A 168 -16.53 4.33 34.67
CA LEU A 168 -16.21 5.17 33.53
C LEU A 168 -15.14 4.55 32.62
N LEU A 169 -14.06 4.01 33.20
CA LEU A 169 -13.02 3.30 32.45
C LEU A 169 -13.56 2.05 31.75
N PHE A 170 -14.45 1.31 32.40
CA PHE A 170 -15.13 0.17 31.79
C PHE A 170 -15.99 0.60 30.60
N SER A 171 -16.81 1.65 30.76
CA SER A 171 -17.61 2.21 29.66
C SER A 171 -16.74 2.70 28.50
N VAL A 172 -15.63 3.40 28.80
CA VAL A 172 -14.67 3.85 27.78
C VAL A 172 -14.02 2.67 27.06
N SER A 173 -13.71 1.59 27.79
CA SER A 173 -13.16 0.36 27.19
C SER A 173 -14.15 -0.31 26.25
N ILE A 174 -15.44 -0.38 26.62
CA ILE A 174 -16.50 -0.87 25.73
C ILE A 174 -16.60 0.01 24.48
N LEU A 175 -16.61 1.33 24.63
CA LEU A 175 -16.67 2.25 23.50
C LEU A 175 -15.46 2.08 22.57
N PHE A 176 -14.26 1.88 23.13
CA PHE A 176 -13.06 1.58 22.36
C PHE A 176 -13.22 0.29 21.55
N ILE A 177 -13.70 -0.79 22.17
CA ILE A 177 -13.94 -2.05 21.46
C ILE A 177 -14.97 -1.85 20.34
N LEU A 178 -16.08 -1.15 20.59
CA LEU A 178 -17.10 -0.89 19.59
C LEU A 178 -16.59 -0.01 18.43
N GLU A 179 -15.65 0.89 18.69
CA GLU A 179 -15.07 1.79 17.69
C GLU A 179 -13.98 1.13 16.84
N TYR A 180 -13.12 0.27 17.41
CA TYR A 180 -11.96 -0.27 16.69
C TYR A 180 -12.07 -1.74 16.30
N LEU A 181 -12.94 -2.54 16.93
CA LEU A 181 -13.05 -3.95 16.60
C LEU A 181 -13.63 -4.08 15.17
N PRO A 182 -12.84 -4.59 14.20
CA PRO A 182 -13.31 -4.68 12.84
C PRO A 182 -14.36 -5.79 12.72
N LEU A 183 -15.46 -5.49 12.04
CA LEU A 183 -16.52 -6.44 11.77
C LEU A 183 -16.23 -7.17 10.46
N ASN A 184 -16.65 -8.44 10.37
CA ASN A 184 -16.59 -9.25 9.13
C ASN A 184 -15.17 -9.41 8.56
N ILE A 185 -14.15 -9.60 9.39
CA ILE A 185 -12.80 -9.94 8.91
C ILE A 185 -12.86 -11.25 8.13
N LYS A 186 -12.64 -11.19 6.82
CA LYS A 186 -12.49 -12.38 5.98
C LYS A 186 -11.01 -12.71 5.92
N THR A 187 -10.64 -13.89 6.43
CA THR A 187 -9.31 -14.44 6.23
C THR A 187 -9.35 -15.38 5.04
N VAL A 188 -8.43 -15.21 4.10
CA VAL A 188 -8.28 -16.10 2.95
C VAL A 188 -6.94 -16.81 3.11
N LYS A 189 -6.95 -18.13 2.93
CA LYS A 189 -5.73 -18.93 2.82
C LYS A 189 -5.59 -19.34 1.37
N ASP A 190 -4.39 -19.19 0.84
CA ASP A 190 -4.07 -19.58 -0.53
C ASP A 190 -2.74 -20.33 -0.58
N SER A 191 -2.57 -21.22 -1.56
CA SER A 191 -1.30 -21.91 -1.79
C SER A 191 -0.48 -21.11 -2.79
N TYR A 192 0.77 -20.81 -2.43
CA TYR A 192 1.72 -20.19 -3.36
C TYR A 192 2.57 -21.24 -4.11
N ILE A 193 2.45 -22.53 -3.77
CA ILE A 193 3.14 -23.64 -4.44
C ILE A 193 2.11 -24.44 -5.24
N ASN A 194 2.45 -24.72 -6.49
CA ASN A 194 1.68 -25.55 -7.42
C ASN A 194 2.63 -26.49 -8.19
N ASN A 195 2.07 -27.37 -9.02
CA ASN A 195 2.85 -28.36 -9.77
C ASN A 195 3.91 -27.72 -10.71
N ASP A 196 3.61 -26.57 -11.30
CA ASP A 196 4.59 -25.86 -12.15
C ASP A 196 5.80 -25.40 -11.33
N TYR A 197 5.58 -24.92 -10.11
CA TYR A 197 6.66 -24.52 -9.21
C TYR A 197 7.49 -25.70 -8.69
N GLU A 198 6.89 -26.88 -8.51
CA GLU A 198 7.64 -28.11 -8.22
C GLU A 198 8.55 -28.51 -9.39
N LEU A 199 8.04 -28.44 -10.62
CA LEU A 199 8.84 -28.69 -11.83
C LEU A 199 9.97 -27.67 -11.99
N LEU A 200 9.67 -26.38 -11.75
CA LEU A 200 10.66 -25.32 -11.76
C LEU A 200 11.74 -25.53 -10.69
N ARG A 201 11.36 -25.96 -9.49
CA ARG A 201 12.33 -26.28 -8.42
C ARG A 201 13.31 -27.35 -8.87
N ASN A 202 12.80 -28.44 -9.44
CA ASN A 202 13.66 -29.51 -9.95
C ASN A 202 14.57 -29.01 -11.08
N THR A 203 14.03 -28.24 -12.02
CA THR A 203 14.76 -27.69 -13.17
C THR A 203 15.85 -26.70 -12.75
N CYS A 204 15.55 -25.79 -11.82
CA CYS A 204 16.47 -24.74 -11.37
C CYS A 204 17.44 -25.20 -10.27
N SER A 205 17.16 -26.32 -9.58
CA SER A 205 18.06 -26.89 -8.57
C SER A 205 19.37 -27.41 -9.16
N GLN A 206 19.34 -27.96 -10.39
CA GLN A 206 20.52 -28.49 -11.06
C GLN A 206 21.43 -27.38 -11.58
N LYS A 207 20.83 -26.34 -12.18
CA LYS A 207 21.52 -25.17 -12.69
C LYS A 207 20.55 -24.00 -12.64
N LYS A 208 20.96 -22.89 -12.01
CA LYS A 208 20.11 -21.69 -11.98
C LYS A 208 19.77 -21.23 -13.40
N LYS A 209 18.47 -21.06 -13.65
CA LYS A 209 17.89 -20.57 -14.90
C LYS A 209 17.22 -19.22 -14.69
N VAL A 210 17.09 -18.44 -15.75
CA VAL A 210 16.33 -17.18 -15.77
C VAL A 210 14.89 -17.46 -16.16
N LEU A 211 13.96 -17.16 -15.27
CA LEU A 211 12.53 -17.36 -15.42
C LEU A 211 11.85 -16.00 -15.66
N LEU A 212 11.05 -15.94 -16.73
CA LEU A 212 10.10 -14.88 -16.98
C LEU A 212 8.69 -15.41 -16.75
N GLU A 213 7.95 -14.79 -15.83
CA GLU A 213 6.52 -15.02 -15.71
C GLU A 213 5.71 -13.87 -16.30
N LEU A 214 4.62 -14.24 -16.96
CA LEU A 214 3.69 -13.31 -17.59
C LEU A 214 2.33 -13.39 -16.89
N PRO A 215 1.67 -12.25 -16.59
CA PRO A 215 2.07 -10.87 -16.93
C PRO A 215 3.31 -10.38 -16.18
N LEU A 216 4.07 -9.44 -16.77
CA LEU A 216 5.33 -8.97 -16.19
C LEU A 216 5.10 -8.11 -14.93
N THR A 217 3.99 -7.38 -14.87
CA THR A 217 3.67 -6.50 -13.74
C THR A 217 2.30 -6.82 -13.19
N HIS A 218 2.14 -6.61 -11.87
CA HIS A 218 0.86 -6.65 -11.18
C HIS A 218 -0.18 -5.67 -11.76
N LEU A 219 0.26 -4.62 -12.46
CA LEU A 219 -0.63 -3.66 -13.13
C LEU A 219 -1.32 -4.26 -14.36
N ASP A 220 -0.67 -5.22 -15.01
CA ASP A 220 -1.20 -5.91 -16.20
C ASP A 220 -2.06 -7.13 -15.83
N ALA A 221 -2.03 -7.53 -14.55
CA ALA A 221 -2.81 -8.65 -14.03
C ALA A 221 -4.25 -8.20 -13.74
N TYR A 222 -5.20 -8.94 -14.31
CA TYR A 222 -6.64 -8.71 -14.19
C TYR A 222 -7.25 -9.47 -12.98
N PRO A 223 -8.42 -9.10 -12.40
CA PRO A 223 -9.36 -7.99 -12.68
C PRO A 223 -9.02 -6.63 -12.16
N ASN A 224 -8.20 -6.61 -11.13
CA ASN A 224 -8.10 -5.49 -10.26
C ASN A 224 -6.75 -5.55 -9.56
N VAL A 225 -6.43 -4.45 -8.89
CA VAL A 225 -5.19 -4.32 -8.14
C VAL A 225 -5.03 -5.41 -7.07
N ILE A 226 -6.11 -5.93 -6.50
CA ILE A 226 -6.04 -6.99 -5.48
C ILE A 226 -5.54 -8.30 -6.10
N GLU A 227 -6.09 -8.73 -7.23
CA GLU A 227 -5.64 -9.93 -7.93
C GLU A 227 -4.23 -9.76 -8.53
N GLY A 228 -3.90 -8.57 -9.03
CA GLY A 228 -2.53 -8.29 -9.45
C GLY A 228 -1.52 -8.34 -8.32
N LEU A 229 -1.87 -7.80 -7.14
CA LEU A 229 -1.06 -7.92 -5.93
C LEU A 229 -0.97 -9.36 -5.43
N ARG A 230 -2.04 -10.15 -5.55
CA ARG A 230 -2.03 -11.59 -5.23
C ARG A 230 -1.09 -12.35 -6.16
N TYR A 231 -1.17 -12.10 -7.47
CA TYR A 231 -0.29 -12.68 -8.48
C TYR A 231 1.18 -12.44 -8.13
N ILE A 232 1.57 -11.16 -7.99
CA ILE A 232 2.97 -10.84 -7.73
C ILE A 232 3.44 -11.39 -6.37
N THR A 233 2.55 -11.42 -5.36
CA THR A 233 2.86 -12.04 -4.07
C THR A 233 3.15 -13.54 -4.22
N VAL A 234 2.35 -14.27 -5.00
CA VAL A 234 2.56 -15.70 -5.27
C VAL A 234 3.86 -15.92 -6.03
N THR A 235 4.14 -15.13 -7.07
CA THR A 235 5.38 -15.22 -7.85
C THR A 235 6.61 -14.92 -6.98
N GLU A 236 6.59 -13.87 -6.16
CA GLU A 236 7.70 -13.53 -5.26
C GLU A 236 7.93 -14.63 -4.21
N LEU A 237 6.88 -15.12 -3.55
CA LEU A 237 7.00 -16.17 -2.54
C LEU A 237 7.47 -17.48 -3.16
N SER A 238 6.92 -17.88 -4.31
CA SER A 238 7.35 -19.08 -5.03
C SER A 238 8.77 -18.98 -5.57
N SER A 239 9.28 -17.79 -5.88
CA SER A 239 10.68 -17.58 -6.29
C SER A 239 11.69 -18.08 -5.26
N THR A 240 11.36 -17.94 -3.97
CA THR A 240 12.18 -18.46 -2.87
C THR A 240 12.15 -19.98 -2.80
N TYR A 241 11.09 -20.60 -3.31
CA TYR A 241 10.91 -22.05 -3.33
C TYR A 241 11.61 -22.70 -4.53
N HIS A 242 11.38 -22.19 -5.75
CA HIS A 242 11.92 -22.79 -6.96
C HIS A 242 13.35 -22.35 -7.30
N GLY A 243 13.83 -21.22 -6.75
CA GLY A 243 15.24 -20.82 -6.79
C GLY A 243 15.77 -20.36 -8.16
N CYS A 244 14.89 -20.09 -9.12
CA CYS A 244 15.27 -19.51 -10.43
C CYS A 244 15.54 -18.00 -10.28
N TYR A 245 16.30 -17.41 -11.20
CA TYR A 245 16.43 -15.95 -11.31
C TYR A 245 15.17 -15.38 -11.96
N LEU A 246 14.39 -14.61 -11.21
CA LEU A 246 13.13 -14.04 -11.69
C LEU A 246 13.38 -12.73 -12.45
N VAL A 247 12.85 -12.61 -13.67
CA VAL A 247 12.90 -11.35 -14.45
C VAL A 247 11.89 -10.35 -13.92
N ASN A 248 10.66 -10.78 -13.67
CA ASN A 248 9.54 -9.94 -13.23
C ASN A 248 9.45 -9.82 -11.71
N GLY A 249 10.57 -9.55 -11.06
CA GLY A 249 10.63 -9.33 -9.61
C GLY A 249 9.95 -8.02 -9.17
N TYR A 250 9.49 -7.95 -7.93
CA TYR A 250 8.87 -6.77 -7.33
C TYR A 250 9.65 -6.23 -6.12
N SER A 251 10.27 -5.06 -6.28
CA SER A 251 10.98 -4.35 -5.20
C SER A 251 10.19 -3.18 -4.61
N GLY A 252 8.90 -3.07 -4.91
CA GLY A 252 8.10 -1.88 -4.58
C GLY A 252 8.41 -0.64 -5.44
N TYR A 253 9.28 -0.78 -6.45
CA TYR A 253 9.63 0.23 -7.43
C TYR A 253 9.67 -0.42 -8.81
N ASP A 254 8.85 0.08 -9.74
CA ASP A 254 8.83 -0.42 -11.11
C ASP A 254 9.95 0.26 -11.90
N LEU A 255 11.00 -0.50 -12.22
CA LEU A 255 12.11 0.00 -13.03
C LEU A 255 11.61 0.38 -14.43
N PRO A 256 12.01 1.53 -14.98
CA PRO A 256 11.63 1.93 -16.34
C PRO A 256 11.93 0.86 -17.40
N GLU A 257 13.02 0.11 -17.22
CA GLU A 257 13.41 -1.00 -18.09
C GLU A 257 12.39 -2.16 -18.04
N ASN A 258 11.82 -2.45 -16.87
CA ASN A 258 10.78 -3.47 -16.72
C ASN A 258 9.47 -3.02 -17.38
N LEU A 259 9.08 -1.75 -17.22
CA LEU A 259 7.91 -1.21 -17.91
C LEU A 259 8.09 -1.22 -19.43
N SER A 260 9.27 -0.84 -19.91
CA SER A 260 9.60 -0.92 -21.33
C SER A 260 9.54 -2.36 -21.84
N LEU A 261 10.07 -3.32 -21.09
CA LEU A 261 10.00 -4.74 -21.42
C LEU A 261 8.55 -5.24 -21.46
N ALA A 262 7.73 -4.88 -20.46
CA ALA A 262 6.32 -5.24 -20.41
C ALA A 262 5.58 -4.74 -21.65
N ASN A 263 5.78 -3.47 -22.02
CA ASN A 263 5.17 -2.88 -23.21
C ASN A 263 5.60 -3.57 -24.51
N THR A 264 6.90 -3.87 -24.64
CA THR A 264 7.44 -4.60 -25.81
C THR A 264 6.85 -6.01 -25.91
N ILE A 265 6.85 -6.77 -24.81
CA ILE A 265 6.27 -8.12 -24.77
C ILE A 265 4.76 -8.09 -25.08
N ASN A 266 4.01 -7.18 -24.44
CA ASN A 266 2.58 -7.04 -24.68
C ASN A 266 2.29 -6.72 -26.15
N LYS A 267 3.08 -5.84 -26.78
CA LYS A 267 2.97 -5.53 -28.21
C LYS A 267 3.21 -6.76 -29.09
N TYR A 268 4.23 -7.56 -28.81
CA TYR A 268 4.47 -8.79 -29.59
C TYR A 268 3.35 -9.80 -29.43
N ILE A 269 2.81 -9.94 -28.22
CA ILE A 269 1.66 -10.80 -27.94
C ILE A 269 0.41 -10.32 -28.69
N GLU A 270 0.13 -9.02 -28.66
CA GLU A 270 -1.01 -8.41 -29.33
C GLU A 270 -0.96 -8.56 -30.85
N ASN A 271 0.23 -8.42 -31.43
CA ASN A 271 0.44 -8.51 -32.87
C ASN A 271 0.77 -9.93 -33.38
N GLN A 272 0.76 -10.95 -32.51
CA GLN A 272 1.13 -12.33 -32.85
C GLN A 272 2.56 -12.48 -33.43
N GLN A 273 3.49 -11.66 -32.96
CA GLN A 273 4.89 -11.60 -33.41
C GLN A 273 5.77 -12.60 -32.65
N ILE A 274 5.64 -13.89 -32.98
CA ILE A 274 6.29 -15.01 -32.25
C ILE A 274 7.82 -14.99 -32.39
N ALA A 275 8.33 -14.71 -33.58
CA ALA A 275 9.77 -14.69 -33.85
C ALA A 275 10.45 -13.57 -33.06
N GLU A 276 9.91 -12.35 -33.12
CA GLU A 276 10.44 -11.19 -32.41
C GLU A 276 10.34 -11.35 -30.89
N PHE A 277 9.25 -11.95 -30.40
CA PHE A 277 9.13 -12.31 -28.99
C PHE A 277 10.25 -13.29 -28.57
N THR A 278 10.45 -14.36 -29.34
CA THR A 278 11.47 -15.38 -29.04
C THR A 278 12.88 -14.80 -29.08
N ASP A 279 13.17 -13.92 -30.03
CA ASP A 279 14.46 -13.23 -30.14
C ASP A 279 14.71 -12.28 -28.97
N GLU A 280 13.71 -11.54 -28.51
CA GLU A 280 13.80 -10.71 -27.29
C GLU A 280 14.12 -11.55 -26.05
N LEU A 281 13.49 -12.74 -25.92
CA LEU A 281 13.78 -13.66 -24.82
C LEU A 281 15.24 -14.14 -24.84
N ARG A 282 15.76 -14.49 -26.03
CA ARG A 282 17.15 -14.91 -26.21
C ARG A 282 18.14 -13.81 -25.90
N GLN A 283 17.90 -12.62 -26.44
CA GLN A 283 18.77 -11.46 -26.22
C GLN A 283 18.92 -11.16 -24.71
N ARG A 284 17.83 -11.33 -23.95
CA ARG A 284 17.81 -11.17 -22.49
C ARG A 284 18.27 -12.39 -21.71
N LYS A 285 18.65 -13.47 -22.39
CA LYS A 285 19.09 -14.73 -21.77
C LYS A 285 18.02 -15.29 -20.84
N ILE A 286 16.76 -15.25 -21.27
CA ILE A 286 15.65 -15.90 -20.59
C ILE A 286 15.69 -17.38 -20.96
N ASP A 287 15.66 -18.26 -19.96
CA ASP A 287 15.72 -19.72 -20.17
C ASP A 287 14.32 -20.34 -20.16
N ILE A 288 13.42 -19.81 -19.32
CA ILE A 288 12.09 -20.36 -19.08
C ILE A 288 11.07 -19.24 -19.13
N VAL A 289 9.93 -19.48 -19.79
CA VAL A 289 8.77 -18.60 -19.80
C VAL A 289 7.54 -19.32 -19.26
N LYS A 290 6.83 -18.67 -18.34
CA LYS A 290 5.57 -19.15 -17.77
C LYS A 290 4.44 -18.17 -18.07
N PHE A 291 3.40 -18.63 -18.75
CA PHE A 291 2.19 -17.85 -18.97
C PHE A 291 1.15 -18.16 -17.89
N ASN A 292 0.93 -17.24 -16.96
CA ASN A 292 -0.11 -17.38 -15.96
C ASN A 292 -1.47 -16.98 -16.58
N GLN A 293 -2.01 -17.85 -17.44
CA GLN A 293 -3.25 -17.61 -18.20
C GLN A 293 -4.43 -17.16 -17.35
N TYR A 294 -4.53 -17.56 -16.08
CA TYR A 294 -5.59 -17.08 -15.19
C TYR A 294 -5.64 -15.55 -15.07
N TYR A 295 -4.48 -14.88 -15.05
CA TYR A 295 -4.38 -13.42 -14.92
C TYR A 295 -4.55 -12.69 -16.25
N PHE A 296 -4.71 -13.44 -17.35
CA PHE A 296 -5.06 -12.95 -18.66
C PHE A 296 -6.49 -13.36 -18.97
N ILE A 297 -7.50 -12.50 -18.76
CA ILE A 297 -8.84 -12.92 -19.16
C ILE A 297 -8.88 -13.18 -20.66
N LYS A 298 -9.39 -14.35 -21.02
CA LYS A 298 -9.66 -14.72 -22.40
C LYS A 298 -10.57 -13.72 -23.11
N GLU A 299 -11.52 -13.09 -22.42
CA GLU A 299 -12.43 -12.11 -23.03
C GLU A 299 -11.79 -10.73 -23.27
N LEU A 300 -10.78 -10.33 -22.48
CA LEU A 300 -10.10 -9.04 -22.64
C LEU A 300 -8.81 -9.13 -23.47
N LYS A 301 -8.13 -10.27 -23.42
CA LYS A 301 -6.92 -10.54 -24.20
C LYS A 301 -7.02 -11.90 -24.90
N PRO A 302 -8.03 -12.15 -25.75
CA PRO A 302 -8.22 -13.43 -26.45
C PRO A 302 -7.00 -13.85 -27.28
N GLN A 303 -6.25 -12.86 -27.77
CA GLN A 303 -5.00 -13.05 -28.50
C GLN A 303 -3.97 -13.90 -27.75
N ILE A 304 -4.00 -13.93 -26.41
CA ILE A 304 -3.00 -14.68 -25.61
C ILE A 304 -3.13 -16.18 -25.79
N VAL A 305 -4.37 -16.70 -25.90
CA VAL A 305 -4.56 -18.14 -26.08
C VAL A 305 -4.02 -18.58 -27.45
N GLY A 306 -4.29 -17.79 -28.49
CA GLY A 306 -3.72 -18.00 -29.82
C GLY A 306 -2.19 -17.90 -29.80
N PHE A 307 -1.67 -16.86 -29.15
CA PHE A 307 -0.24 -16.61 -29.04
C PHE A 307 0.49 -17.76 -28.35
N VAL A 308 0.01 -18.23 -27.19
CA VAL A 308 0.61 -19.34 -26.45
C VAL A 308 0.59 -20.63 -27.28
N THR A 309 -0.46 -20.83 -28.09
CA THR A 309 -0.55 -22.00 -28.98
C THR A 309 0.47 -21.93 -30.11
N LEU A 310 0.64 -20.76 -30.74
CA LEU A 310 1.64 -20.55 -31.78
C LEU A 310 3.06 -20.65 -31.21
N PHE A 311 3.30 -20.03 -30.06
CA PHE A 311 4.58 -20.05 -29.35
C PHE A 311 5.01 -21.47 -28.95
N ALA A 312 4.07 -22.33 -28.58
CA ALA A 312 4.34 -23.73 -28.27
C ALA A 312 4.85 -24.55 -29.47
N ASN A 313 4.59 -24.09 -30.70
CA ASN A 313 5.02 -24.74 -31.95
C ASN A 313 6.29 -24.11 -32.55
N GLU A 314 6.84 -23.08 -31.92
CA GLU A 314 8.07 -22.44 -32.37
C GLU A 314 9.24 -23.42 -32.25
N LYS A 315 10.10 -23.49 -33.27
CA LYS A 315 11.15 -24.51 -33.41
C LYS A 315 12.05 -24.61 -32.17
N ASP A 316 12.30 -23.46 -31.55
CA ASP A 316 13.28 -23.29 -30.48
C ASP A 316 12.63 -23.16 -29.11
N VAL A 317 11.34 -23.52 -29.02
CA VAL A 317 10.57 -23.56 -27.79
C VAL A 317 10.22 -25.01 -27.48
N GLU A 318 10.49 -25.43 -26.25
CA GLU A 318 10.10 -26.75 -25.75
C GLU A 318 9.07 -26.60 -24.64
N LYS A 319 7.93 -27.24 -24.80
CA LYS A 319 6.87 -27.23 -23.78
C LYS A 319 7.23 -28.17 -22.63
N ILE A 320 7.43 -27.64 -21.44
CA ILE A 320 7.72 -28.42 -20.23
C ILE A 320 6.43 -28.99 -19.63
N ASN A 321 5.47 -28.10 -19.33
CA ASN A 321 4.17 -28.48 -18.77
C ASN A 321 3.17 -27.35 -18.99
N GLY A 322 1.96 -27.66 -19.45
CA GLY A 322 0.87 -26.67 -19.53
C GLY A 322 1.28 -25.36 -20.22
N ASN A 323 1.50 -24.31 -19.43
CA ASN A 323 1.89 -22.97 -19.87
C ASN A 323 3.34 -22.60 -19.56
N LEU A 324 4.18 -23.60 -19.30
CA LEU A 324 5.59 -23.48 -18.98
C LEU A 324 6.45 -23.97 -20.15
N PHE A 325 7.35 -23.11 -20.62
CA PHE A 325 8.13 -23.31 -21.83
C PHE A 325 9.62 -23.07 -21.58
N TYR A 326 10.47 -23.91 -22.15
CA TYR A 326 11.92 -23.77 -22.17
C TYR A 326 12.37 -23.17 -23.51
N ILE A 327 13.28 -22.19 -23.47
CA ILE A 327 13.86 -21.56 -24.66
C ILE A 327 15.20 -22.21 -24.97
N LYS A 328 15.28 -22.93 -26.10
CA LYS A 328 16.51 -23.57 -26.55
C LYS A 328 17.52 -22.49 -26.94
N ARG A 329 18.77 -22.70 -26.56
CA ARG A 329 19.92 -21.91 -27.01
C ARG A 329 20.74 -22.81 -27.91
N ASP A 330 20.91 -22.39 -29.14
CA ASP A 330 21.87 -22.99 -30.08
C ASP A 330 23.31 -22.76 -29.63
#